data_AF-A0A256YSU6-F1
#
_entry.id   AF-A0A256YSU6-F1
#
_cell.length_a   1.000
_cell.length_b   1.000
_cell.length_c   1.000
_cell.angle_alpha   90.00
_cell.angle_beta   90.00
_cell.angle_gamma   90.00
#
_symmetry.space_group_name_H-M   'P 1'
#
loop_
_entity.id
_entity.type
_entity.pdbx_description
1 polymer ?
#
loop_
_entity_poly.entity_id
_entity_poly.type
_entity_poly.pdbx_seq_one_letter_code
_entity_poly.pdbx_strand_id
1 'polypeptide(L)'
;MNYKKVFLIIFILILIVSLAYWIYQKFFFNPCEWRSINCCYEYGAIWACVDIRNFKENCSKFVLCPNVKTPKPNKSCVYENGRCVVK
;
A
#
# COMPACT_ATOMS: atom_id res chain seq x y z
N MET A 1 -32.94 24.68 22.44
CA MET A 1 -31.75 23.87 22.07
C MET A 1 -30.50 24.74 22.18
N ASN A 2 -29.49 24.33 22.93
CA ASN A 2 -28.32 25.17 23.22
C ASN A 2 -27.24 24.95 22.15
N TYR A 3 -27.27 25.74 21.08
CA TYR A 3 -26.41 25.63 19.88
C TYR A 3 -24.92 25.52 20.21
N LYS A 4 -24.47 26.16 21.30
CA LYS A 4 -23.08 26.06 21.79
C LYS A 4 -22.69 24.64 22.21
N LYS A 5 -23.60 23.90 22.84
CA LYS A 5 -23.36 22.50 23.25
C LYS A 5 -23.30 21.58 22.03
N VAL A 6 -24.17 21.81 21.04
CA VAL A 6 -24.20 21.01 19.80
C VAL A 6 -22.90 21.21 19.00
N PHE A 7 -22.44 22.46 18.85
CA PHE A 7 -21.19 22.77 18.17
C PHE A 7 -19.98 22.13 18.85
N LEU A 8 -19.91 22.17 20.19
CA LEU A 8 -18.82 21.55 20.94
C LEU A 8 -18.77 20.03 20.73
N ILE A 9 -19.91 19.35 20.71
CA ILE A 9 -19.98 17.91 20.47
C ILE A 9 -19.48 17.56 19.06
N ILE A 10 -19.92 18.31 18.04
CA ILE A 10 -19.47 18.09 16.65
C ILE A 10 -17.96 18.28 16.54
N PHE A 11 -17.42 19.33 17.16
CA PHE A 11 -15.97 19.59 17.14
C PHE A 11 -15.17 18.45 17.78
N ILE A 12 -15.62 17.93 18.94
CA ILE A 12 -15.00 16.79 19.61
C ILE A 12 -15.04 15.55 18.71
N LEU A 13 -16.16 15.27 18.04
CA LEU A 13 -16.28 14.13 17.14
C LEU A 13 -15.29 14.23 15.96
N ILE A 14 -15.13 15.42 15.37
CA ILE A 14 -14.16 15.65 14.28
C ILE A 14 -12.73 15.38 14.76
N LEU A 15 -12.38 15.85 15.97
CA LEU A 15 -11.05 15.61 16.54
C LEU A 15 -10.79 14.11 16.77
N ILE A 16 -11.77 13.38 17.31
CA ILE A 16 -11.65 11.93 17.54
C ILE A 16 -11.45 11.18 16.21
N VAL A 17 -12.25 11.50 15.19
CA VAL A 17 -12.13 10.87 13.86
C VAL A 17 -10.77 11.16 13.23
N SER A 18 -10.31 12.41 13.31
CA SER A 18 -9.01 12.83 12.76
C SER A 18 -7.85 12.12 13.46
N LEU A 19 -7.92 12.00 14.80
CA LEU A 19 -6.91 11.30 15.59
C LEU A 19 -6.88 9.80 15.28
N ALA A 20 -8.06 9.16 15.19
CA ALA A 20 -8.19 7.76 14.84
C ALA A 20 -7.61 7.47 13.45
N TYR A 21 -7.89 8.33 12.47
CA TYR A 21 -7.32 8.23 11.13
C TYR A 21 -5.79 8.32 11.15
N TRP A 22 -5.24 9.24 11.95
CA TRP A 22 -3.79 9.42 12.11
C TRP A 22 -3.12 8.19 12.75
N ILE A 23 -3.74 7.62 13.78
CA ILE A 23 -3.27 6.38 14.43
C ILE A 23 -3.30 5.22 13.44
N TYR A 24 -4.40 5.10 12.67
CA TYR A 24 -4.56 4.03 11.68
C TYR A 24 -3.46 4.09 10.61
N GLN A 25 -3.25 5.27 10.01
CA GLN A 25 -2.19 5.52 9.04
C GLN A 25 -0.80 5.15 9.59
N LYS A 26 -0.53 5.45 10.87
CA LYS A 26 0.79 5.21 11.48
C LYS A 26 1.05 3.73 11.79
N PHE A 27 0.04 2.98 12.22
CA PHE A 27 0.23 1.61 12.73
C PHE A 27 -0.18 0.50 11.76
N PHE A 28 -1.18 0.73 10.91
CA PHE A 28 -1.77 -0.31 10.06
C PHE A 28 -1.40 -0.20 8.59
N PHE A 29 -0.73 0.87 8.18
CA PHE A 29 -0.30 1.01 6.80
C PHE A 29 0.92 0.11 6.52
N ASN A 30 0.73 -0.94 5.72
CA ASN A 30 1.82 -1.73 5.15
C ASN A 30 2.15 -1.20 3.75
N PRO A 31 3.26 -0.46 3.57
CA PRO A 31 3.67 0.04 2.25
C PRO A 31 4.29 -1.04 1.36
N CYS A 32 4.37 -2.29 1.80
CA CYS A 32 5.02 -3.34 1.04
C CYS A 32 4.01 -4.13 0.21
N GLU A 33 4.29 -4.22 -1.09
CA GLU A 33 3.50 -5.01 -2.00
C GLU A 33 4.41 -5.78 -2.95
N TRP A 34 3.94 -6.96 -3.35
CA TRP A 34 4.49 -7.67 -4.49
C TRP A 34 4.15 -6.92 -5.77
N ARG A 35 5.17 -6.43 -6.47
CA ARG A 35 5.05 -5.80 -7.78
C ARG A 35 5.91 -6.53 -8.80
N SER A 36 5.47 -6.45 -10.06
CA SER A 36 6.31 -6.86 -11.17
C SER A 36 7.34 -5.78 -11.45
N ILE A 37 8.62 -6.13 -11.55
CA ILE A 37 9.71 -5.19 -11.84
C ILE A 37 10.06 -5.13 -13.32
N ASN A 38 9.52 -6.02 -14.14
CA ASN A 38 9.82 -6.13 -15.56
C ASN A 38 8.61 -5.82 -16.46
N CYS A 39 7.60 -5.14 -15.93
CA CYS A 39 6.41 -4.70 -16.67
C CYS A 39 5.53 -5.84 -17.22
N CYS A 40 5.76 -7.06 -16.74
CA CYS A 40 5.00 -8.24 -17.09
C CYS A 40 4.15 -8.67 -15.89
N TYR A 41 2.83 -8.84 -16.04
CA TYR A 41 1.95 -9.09 -14.88
C TYR A 41 1.60 -10.57 -14.67
N GLU A 42 1.13 -11.26 -15.71
CA GLU A 42 0.68 -12.65 -15.59
C GLU A 42 1.67 -13.66 -16.20
N TYR A 43 2.35 -13.24 -17.26
CA TYR A 43 3.25 -14.09 -18.04
C TYR A 43 4.64 -13.48 -18.06
N GLY A 44 5.65 -14.25 -17.64
CA GLY A 44 7.03 -13.81 -17.53
C GLY A 44 7.26 -12.72 -16.48
N ALA A 45 6.34 -12.56 -15.54
CA ALA A 45 6.41 -11.56 -14.47
C ALA A 45 7.59 -11.86 -13.52
N ILE A 46 8.44 -10.87 -13.29
CA ILE A 46 9.49 -10.95 -12.26
C ILE A 46 8.96 -10.21 -11.04
N TRP A 47 8.59 -10.97 -10.01
CA TRP A 47 8.00 -10.44 -8.79
C TRP A 47 9.08 -10.00 -7.80
N ALA A 48 8.92 -8.79 -7.25
CA ALA A 48 9.70 -8.30 -6.13
C ALA A 48 8.77 -7.74 -5.04
N CYS A 49 9.16 -7.94 -3.78
CA CYS A 49 8.52 -7.29 -2.64
C CYS A 49 9.13 -5.90 -2.50
N VAL A 50 8.35 -4.86 -2.80
CA VAL A 50 8.83 -3.48 -2.91
C VAL A 50 8.01 -2.53 -2.05
N ASP A 51 8.64 -1.42 -1.67
CA ASP A 51 7.96 -0.31 -0.99
C ASP A 51 7.23 0.54 -2.03
N ILE A 52 5.89 0.52 -2.02
CA ILE A 52 5.04 1.20 -3.00
C ILE A 52 5.17 2.73 -2.94
N ARG A 53 5.70 3.30 -1.84
CA ARG A 53 5.93 4.75 -1.73
C ARG A 53 7.08 5.20 -2.62
N ASN A 54 8.04 4.30 -2.82
CA ASN A 54 9.29 4.57 -3.54
C ASN A 54 9.34 3.86 -4.91
N PHE A 55 8.51 2.84 -5.11
CA PHE A 55 8.45 2.10 -6.35
C PHE A 55 7.81 2.94 -7.46
N LYS A 56 8.60 3.26 -8.48
CA LYS A 56 8.11 3.86 -9.73
C LYS A 56 8.20 2.83 -10.83
N GLU A 57 7.04 2.44 -11.33
CA GLU A 57 6.92 1.58 -12.50
C GLU A 57 7.33 2.37 -13.75
N ASN A 58 8.48 2.04 -14.33
CA ASN A 58 8.98 2.68 -15.55
C ASN A 58 8.84 1.71 -16.72
N CYS A 59 7.62 1.64 -17.26
CA CYS A 59 7.28 0.70 -18.32
C CYS A 59 6.98 1.44 -19.62
N SER A 60 7.63 0.99 -20.70
CA SER A 60 7.18 1.33 -22.05
C SER A 60 5.85 0.65 -22.34
N LYS A 61 5.01 1.25 -23.19
CA LYS A 61 3.72 0.65 -23.60
C LYS A 61 3.88 -0.66 -24.39
N PHE A 62 5.09 -0.93 -24.89
CA PHE A 62 5.39 -2.09 -25.73
C PHE A 62 6.51 -2.92 -25.09
N VAL A 63 6.15 -3.72 -24.07
CA VAL A 63 7.05 -4.71 -23.48
C VAL A 63 6.63 -6.09 -23.98
N LEU A 64 7.59 -6.83 -24.53
CA LEU A 64 7.40 -8.22 -24.90
C LEU A 64 7.62 -9.09 -23.67
N CYS A 65 6.57 -9.78 -23.24
CA CYS A 65 6.62 -10.70 -22.11
C CYS A 65 6.72 -12.15 -22.57
N PRO A 66 7.59 -12.98 -21.95
CA PRO A 66 7.60 -14.41 -22.19
C PRO A 66 6.21 -15.03 -22.00
N ASN A 67 5.81 -15.97 -22.87
CA ASN A 67 4.54 -16.67 -22.74
C ASN A 67 4.61 -17.84 -21.74
N VAL A 68 5.09 -17.55 -20.53
CA VAL A 68 5.19 -18.52 -19.44
C VAL A 68 4.47 -17.93 -18.24
N LYS A 69 3.44 -18.61 -17.74
CA LYS A 69 2.67 -18.11 -16.60
C LYS A 69 3.57 -18.00 -15.37
N THR A 70 3.63 -16.82 -14.76
CA THR A 70 4.44 -16.57 -13.57
C THR A 70 3.57 -15.98 -12.48
N PRO A 71 2.86 -16.83 -11.71
CA PRO A 71 1.92 -16.36 -10.70
C PRO A 71 2.62 -15.58 -9.59
N LYS A 72 1.87 -14.67 -8.97
CA LYS A 72 2.31 -13.94 -7.78
C LYS A 72 2.75 -14.92 -6.69
N PRO A 73 3.89 -14.70 -6.01
CA PRO A 73 4.35 -15.58 -4.95
C PRO A 73 3.31 -15.67 -3.82
N ASN A 74 3.12 -16.87 -3.27
CA ASN A 74 2.25 -17.09 -2.10
C ASN A 74 2.92 -16.71 -0.76
N LYS A 75 4.04 -15.98 -0.81
CA LYS A 75 4.75 -15.50 0.37
C LYS A 75 4.21 -14.12 0.77
N SER A 76 4.31 -13.79 2.04
CA SER A 76 3.91 -12.48 2.56
C SER A 76 4.98 -11.44 2.24
N CYS A 77 4.56 -10.23 1.86
CA CYS A 77 5.43 -9.07 1.65
C CYS A 77 5.12 -8.05 2.75
N VAL A 78 6.05 -7.84 3.67
CA VAL A 78 5.80 -7.08 4.91
C VAL A 78 6.86 -6.01 5.14
N TYR A 79 6.47 -4.92 5.78
CA TYR A 79 7.38 -3.86 6.19
C TYR A 79 7.98 -4.17 7.57
N GLU A 80 9.29 -4.40 7.63
CA GLU A 80 10.01 -4.73 8.85
C GLU A 80 11.36 -4.01 8.87
N ASN A 81 11.71 -3.39 10.00
CA ASN A 81 12.98 -2.67 10.19
C ASN A 81 13.30 -1.65 9.09
N GLY A 82 12.29 -0.90 8.63
CA GLY A 82 12.46 0.15 7.63
C GLY A 82 12.58 -0.34 6.18
N ARG A 83 12.34 -1.62 5.90
CA ARG A 83 12.43 -2.21 4.56
C ARG A 83 11.34 -3.24 4.31
N CYS A 84 11.06 -3.50 3.02
CA CYS A 84 10.17 -4.59 2.63
C CYS A 84 10.93 -5.92 2.62
N VAL A 85 10.37 -6.93 3.28
CA VAL A 85 10.94 -8.27 3.38
C VAL A 85 9.89 -9.33 3.05
N VAL A 86 10.38 -10.47 2.57
CA VAL A 86 9.57 -11.64 2.23
C VAL A 86 9.50 -12.58 3.44
N LYS A 87 8.29 -12.98 3.85
CA LYS A 87 8.03 -13.98 4.91
C LYS A 87 7.22 -15.16 4.37
#